data_AF-A0AAQ2I6P9-F1
#
_entry.id   AF-A0AAQ2I6P9-F1
#
_cell.length_a   1.000
_cell.length_b   1.000
_cell.length_c   1.000
_cell.angle_alpha   90.00
_cell.angle_beta   90.00
_cell.angle_gamma   90.00
#
_symmetry.space_group_name_H-M   'P 1'
#
loop_
_entity.id
_entity.type
_entity.pdbx_description
1 polymer ?
#
loop_
_entity_poly.entity_id
_entity_poly.type
_entity_poly.pdbx_seq_one_letter_code
_entity_poly.pdbx_strand_id
1 'polypeptide(L)'
;MSKKITKTLLSSSLVVGLLSVSSFTRASEYSYSALDVLGKHGSTYTIVYNSDSDTAYVKWKKVPSGAEGIKDGDIVQGLSKINKDGTVEVTTKDGTSTYRVYDREFHNLMNSLVKQDKENTLGKMEGTQTDLVSDTDIRNLFGRIAAISEMETNVGLDEYGRVATSAESIKERVSLQSYLATEAANSAIGLDKNGKLTLNETDIVTPLRINDGVVTIAKDVEEQKEGLAIQKKGLSELSSRTDIIDAATAANTNKIDSRTTVGVNADGTLTSADGATKTIAVNDGLVALSGRT
;
A
#
# COMPACT_ATOMS: atom_id res chain seq x y z
N MET A 1 6.52 -30.01 4.27
CA MET A 1 7.53 -29.46 5.22
C MET A 1 7.07 -28.08 5.64
N SER A 2 6.66 -27.93 6.90
CA SER A 2 6.17 -26.66 7.46
C SER A 2 7.34 -25.70 7.63
N LYS A 3 7.40 -24.65 6.80
CA LYS A 3 8.35 -23.55 6.97
C LYS A 3 7.82 -22.67 8.10
N LYS A 4 8.35 -22.87 9.30
CA LYS A 4 8.17 -21.95 10.43
C LYS A 4 8.67 -20.58 10.00
N ILE A 5 7.75 -19.63 9.82
CA ILE A 5 8.11 -18.22 9.66
C ILE A 5 8.66 -17.77 11.00
N THR A 6 9.99 -17.71 11.09
CA THR A 6 10.68 -17.09 12.23
C THR A 6 10.25 -15.64 12.27
N LYS A 7 9.39 -15.30 13.24
CA LYS A 7 9.06 -13.92 13.61
C LYS A 7 10.34 -13.27 14.14
N THR A 8 11.14 -12.71 13.24
CA THR A 8 12.13 -11.72 13.61
C THR A 8 11.35 -10.48 14.02
N LEU A 9 11.06 -10.36 15.31
CA LEU A 9 10.83 -9.07 15.94
C LEU A 9 12.07 -8.23 15.60
N LEU A 10 11.95 -7.38 14.57
CA LEU A 10 12.80 -6.21 14.48
C LEU A 10 12.58 -5.52 15.81
N SER A 11 13.59 -5.61 16.68
CA SER A 11 13.74 -4.72 17.80
C SER A 11 13.58 -3.33 17.23
N SER A 12 12.37 -2.77 17.37
CA SER A 12 12.17 -1.34 17.30
C SER A 12 13.13 -0.81 18.33
N SER A 13 14.30 -0.37 17.84
CA SER A 13 15.16 0.49 18.61
C SER A 13 14.20 1.53 19.14
N LEU A 14 14.02 1.54 20.45
CA LEU A 14 13.67 2.75 21.16
C LEU A 14 14.67 3.77 20.66
N VAL A 15 14.32 4.48 19.59
CA VAL A 15 14.74 5.85 19.39
C VAL A 15 13.96 6.59 20.45
N VAL A 16 14.34 6.35 21.71
CA VAL A 16 14.53 7.45 22.63
C VAL A 16 15.37 8.39 21.80
N GLY A 17 14.75 9.42 21.25
CA GLY A 17 15.47 10.56 20.76
C GLY A 17 16.28 11.04 21.94
N LEU A 18 17.49 10.48 22.11
CA LEU A 18 18.63 11.21 22.60
C LEU A 18 18.75 12.36 21.61
N LEU A 19 17.96 13.41 21.85
CA LEU A 19 18.27 14.72 21.39
C LEU A 19 19.70 14.95 21.87
N SER A 20 20.60 14.94 20.90
CA SER A 20 22.00 15.28 21.04
C SER A 20 22.11 16.44 22.02
N VAL A 21 22.70 16.19 23.18
CA VAL A 21 23.18 17.23 24.09
C VAL A 21 24.31 17.97 23.39
N SER A 22 23.97 18.86 22.45
CA SER A 22 24.92 19.85 21.98
C SER A 22 25.32 20.68 23.19
N SER A 23 26.61 20.65 23.49
CA SER A 23 27.22 21.30 24.64
C SER A 23 27.00 22.82 24.54
N PHE A 24 25.97 23.34 25.21
CA PHE A 24 25.73 24.78 25.28
C PHE A 24 26.75 25.40 26.24
N THR A 25 27.71 26.10 25.65
CA THR A 25 28.64 27.01 26.30
C THR A 25 27.86 28.17 26.95
N ARG A 26 27.96 28.32 28.28
CA ARG A 26 27.53 29.49 29.10
C ARG A 26 26.30 30.25 28.56
N ALA A 27 25.13 29.63 28.64
CA ALA A 27 23.89 30.17 28.10
C ALA A 27 23.27 31.28 28.98
N SER A 28 22.61 32.22 28.31
CA SER A 28 21.71 33.26 28.80
C SER A 28 20.41 32.66 29.36
N GLU A 29 20.54 31.72 30.31
CA GLU A 29 19.40 31.04 30.92
C GLU A 29 18.83 31.83 32.09
N TYR A 30 17.50 31.99 32.10
CA TYR A 30 16.75 32.66 33.15
C TYR A 30 15.79 31.68 33.81
N SER A 31 15.88 31.54 35.13
CA SER A 31 15.11 30.57 35.90
C SER A 31 13.99 31.23 36.70
N TYR A 32 12.78 30.66 36.59
CA TYR A 32 11.56 31.14 37.23
C TYR A 32 10.91 30.00 38.01
N SER A 33 10.57 30.22 39.28
CA SER A 33 9.82 29.22 40.06
C SER A 33 8.34 29.29 39.69
N ALA A 34 7.73 28.14 39.40
CA ALA A 34 6.29 28.01 39.19
C ALA A 34 5.51 28.44 40.44
N LEU A 35 4.24 28.82 40.31
CA LEU A 35 3.42 29.18 41.46
C LEU A 35 2.87 27.95 42.19
N ASP A 36 2.84 28.01 43.52
CA ASP A 36 2.08 27.07 44.35
C ASP A 36 0.57 27.38 44.32
N VAL A 37 -0.20 26.55 45.02
CA VAL A 37 -1.67 26.68 45.13
C VAL A 37 -2.13 27.97 45.82
N LEU A 38 -1.23 28.68 46.50
CA LEU A 38 -1.50 29.96 47.16
C LEU A 38 -1.02 31.15 46.31
N GLY A 39 -0.56 30.92 45.09
CA GLY A 39 -0.03 31.95 44.19
C GLY A 39 1.34 32.49 44.62
N LYS A 40 2.08 31.76 45.46
CA LYS A 40 3.45 32.09 45.88
C LYS A 40 4.46 31.27 45.08
N HIS A 41 5.74 31.68 45.06
CA HIS A 41 6.77 30.90 44.40
C HIS A 41 6.88 29.49 45.01
N GLY A 42 6.53 28.51 44.20
CA GLY A 42 6.51 27.10 44.54
C GLY A 42 7.90 26.50 44.68
N SER A 43 7.92 25.29 45.24
CA SER A 43 9.12 24.50 45.46
C SER A 43 9.23 23.28 44.56
N THR A 44 8.20 22.98 43.75
CA THR A 44 8.13 21.75 42.95
C THR A 44 8.86 21.89 41.62
N TYR A 45 8.59 22.96 40.86
CA TYR A 45 9.10 23.11 39.50
C TYR A 45 9.86 24.43 39.29
N THR A 46 10.85 24.38 38.40
CA THR A 46 11.54 25.56 37.85
C THR A 46 11.38 25.56 36.34
N ILE A 47 10.93 26.67 35.77
CA ILE A 47 10.95 26.93 34.34
C ILE A 47 12.26 27.64 34.01
N VAL A 48 12.98 27.14 33.02
CA VAL A 48 14.22 27.77 32.55
C VAL A 48 14.01 28.22 31.11
N TYR A 49 14.16 29.52 30.87
CA TYR A 49 14.09 30.13 29.55
C TYR A 49 15.49 30.39 29.02
N ASN A 50 15.71 30.04 27.75
CA ASN A 50 16.93 30.29 27.01
C ASN A 50 16.64 31.38 25.98
N SER A 51 17.22 32.58 26.18
CA SER A 51 17.05 33.72 25.27
C SER A 51 17.73 33.52 23.91
N ASP A 52 18.78 32.70 23.82
CA ASP A 52 19.45 32.46 22.54
C ASP A 52 18.55 31.69 21.57
N SER A 53 17.65 30.85 22.08
CA SER A 53 16.78 29.98 21.27
C SER A 53 15.29 30.32 21.35
N ASP A 54 14.88 31.31 22.17
CA ASP A 54 13.48 31.60 22.47
C ASP A 54 12.69 30.37 22.93
N THR A 55 13.33 29.47 23.68
CA THR A 55 12.70 28.24 24.17
C THR A 55 12.83 28.11 25.67
N ALA A 56 11.90 27.39 26.29
CA ALA A 56 12.00 27.03 27.70
C ALA A 56 11.99 25.52 27.91
N TYR A 57 12.37 25.10 29.11
CA TYR A 57 12.17 23.74 29.60
C TYR A 57 11.80 23.77 31.07
N VAL A 58 11.22 22.68 31.59
CA VAL A 58 10.82 22.57 33.00
C VAL A 58 11.67 21.54 33.70
N LYS A 59 12.19 21.88 34.88
CA LYS A 59 12.92 20.98 35.78
C LYS A 59 12.18 20.77 37.09
N TRP A 60 12.38 19.61 37.69
CA TRP A 60 12.04 19.37 39.09
C TRP A 60 12.96 20.21 39.98
N LYS A 61 12.39 21.14 40.75
CA LYS A 61 13.11 21.88 41.79
C LYS A 61 13.23 21.04 43.05
N LYS A 62 12.14 20.36 43.42
CA LYS A 62 12.09 19.37 44.48
C LYS A 62 11.12 18.27 44.08
N VAL A 63 11.64 17.05 44.00
CA VAL A 63 10.85 15.86 43.67
C VAL A 63 10.01 15.46 44.90
N PRO A 64 8.71 15.16 44.71
CA PRO A 64 7.86 14.64 45.78
C PRO A 64 8.39 13.32 46.36
N SER A 65 8.30 13.16 47.68
CA SER A 65 8.68 11.91 48.35
C SER A 65 7.92 10.71 47.76
N GLY A 66 8.64 9.67 47.34
CA GLY A 66 8.07 8.44 46.78
C GLY A 66 8.07 8.35 45.24
N ALA A 67 8.57 9.36 44.53
CA ALA A 67 8.83 9.25 43.09
C ALA A 67 10.15 8.48 42.85
N GLU A 68 10.06 7.29 42.26
CA GLU A 68 11.23 6.49 41.89
C GLU A 68 11.75 6.90 40.50
N GLY A 69 13.09 6.90 40.32
CA GLY A 69 13.72 7.14 39.04
C GLY A 69 13.82 8.61 38.59
N ILE A 70 13.42 9.57 39.42
CA ILE A 70 13.51 11.02 39.15
C ILE A 70 14.28 11.70 40.29
N LYS A 71 15.12 12.68 39.96
CA LYS A 71 15.94 13.45 40.91
C LYS A 71 15.67 14.95 40.81
N ASP A 72 15.99 15.67 41.89
CA ASP A 72 16.02 17.12 41.87
C ASP A 72 16.95 17.61 40.76
N GLY A 73 16.48 18.57 39.96
CA GLY A 73 17.17 19.10 38.80
C GLY A 73 16.86 18.38 37.48
N ASP A 74 16.26 17.19 37.51
CA ASP A 74 15.88 16.47 36.29
C ASP A 74 14.84 17.25 35.50
N ILE A 75 14.93 17.19 34.17
CA ILE A 75 13.94 17.77 33.28
C ILE A 75 12.65 16.95 33.39
N VAL A 76 11.52 17.64 33.56
CA VAL A 76 10.19 17.01 33.54
C VAL A 76 9.98 16.38 32.17
N GLN A 77 9.70 15.07 32.14
CA GLN A 77 9.54 14.32 30.91
C GLN A 77 8.50 15.00 29.98
N GLY A 78 8.84 15.12 28.70
CA GLY A 78 7.99 15.78 27.70
C GLY A 78 8.03 17.32 27.74
N LEU A 79 8.64 17.94 28.76
CA LEU A 79 8.80 19.39 28.89
C LEU A 79 10.27 19.83 28.74
N SER A 80 11.04 19.10 27.93
CA SER A 80 12.43 19.43 27.61
C SER A 80 12.57 20.57 26.59
N LYS A 81 11.49 20.89 25.88
CA LYS A 81 11.44 22.02 24.95
C LYS A 81 10.01 22.54 24.82
N ILE A 82 9.83 23.79 25.22
CA ILE A 82 8.65 24.61 25.01
C ILE A 82 9.04 25.68 24.01
N ASN A 83 8.32 25.77 22.90
CA ASN A 83 8.59 26.71 21.83
C ASN A 83 8.23 28.14 22.23
N LYS A 84 8.73 29.12 21.46
CA LYS A 84 8.47 30.56 21.67
C LYS A 84 7.00 30.97 21.76
N ASP A 85 6.10 30.15 21.23
CA ASP A 85 4.65 30.36 21.27
C ASP A 85 3.96 29.52 22.36
N GLY A 86 4.73 28.97 23.32
CA GLY A 86 4.23 28.16 24.42
C GLY A 86 3.78 26.74 24.04
N THR A 87 3.99 26.32 22.79
CA THR A 87 3.62 24.96 22.36
C THR A 87 4.71 23.94 22.63
N VAL A 88 4.32 22.68 22.81
CA VAL A 88 5.23 21.54 22.95
C VAL A 88 4.97 20.54 21.83
N GLU A 89 6.03 20.02 21.22
CA GLU A 89 5.93 18.94 20.24
C GLU A 89 6.02 17.59 20.92
N VAL A 90 5.05 16.71 20.66
CA VAL A 90 4.95 15.38 21.26
C VAL A 90 4.77 14.36 20.16
N THR A 91 5.69 13.40 20.09
CA THR A 91 5.58 12.27 19.17
C THR A 91 4.95 11.09 19.90
N THR A 92 4.03 10.40 19.23
CA THR A 92 3.40 9.16 19.72
C THR A 92 4.43 8.06 19.94
N LYS A 93 4.10 7.09 20.78
CA LYS A 93 5.00 5.98 21.16
C LYS A 93 5.52 5.20 19.97
N ASP A 94 4.65 5.02 18.99
CA ASP A 94 4.93 4.30 17.74
C ASP A 94 5.72 5.14 16.72
N GLY A 95 6.05 6.40 17.05
CA GLY A 95 6.81 7.30 16.19
C GLY A 95 6.06 7.80 14.95
N THR A 96 4.75 7.52 14.84
CA THR A 96 4.00 7.74 13.60
C THR A 96 3.44 9.14 13.44
N SER A 97 3.13 9.81 14.55
CA SER A 97 2.47 11.11 14.56
C SER A 97 3.16 12.05 15.54
N THR A 98 3.31 13.31 15.14
CA THR A 98 3.78 14.38 16.03
C THR A 98 2.69 15.43 16.18
N TYR A 99 2.30 15.68 17.43
CA TYR A 99 1.29 16.65 17.81
C TYR A 99 1.94 17.91 18.39
N ARG A 100 1.39 19.07 18.03
CA ARG A 100 1.75 20.35 18.66
C ARG A 100 0.72 20.66 19.73
N VAL A 101 1.10 20.50 20.99
CA VAL A 101 0.24 20.70 22.15
C VAL A 101 0.29 22.17 22.54
N TYR A 102 -0.83 22.86 22.39
CA TYR A 102 -1.02 24.22 22.88
C TYR A 102 -1.49 24.23 24.32
N ASP A 103 -0.90 25.12 25.12
CA ASP A 103 -1.34 25.46 26.46
C ASP A 103 -1.34 26.98 26.63
N ARG A 104 -2.45 27.53 27.12
CA ARG A 104 -2.66 28.98 27.19
C ARG A 104 -1.70 29.64 28.18
N GLU A 105 -1.46 29.02 29.33
CA GLU A 105 -0.65 29.63 30.37
C GLU A 105 0.82 29.66 29.95
N PHE A 106 1.31 28.58 29.32
CA PHE A 106 2.64 28.57 28.72
C PHE A 106 2.77 29.50 27.53
N HIS A 107 1.73 29.68 26.72
CA HIS A 107 1.72 30.68 25.64
C HIS A 107 1.91 32.10 26.19
N ASN A 108 1.15 32.47 27.22
CA ASN A 108 1.24 33.77 27.86
C ASN A 108 2.62 33.99 28.50
N LEU A 109 3.13 32.98 29.23
CA LEU A 109 4.47 33.00 29.83
C LEU A 109 5.55 33.23 28.77
N MET A 110 5.57 32.42 27.71
CA MET A 110 6.60 32.51 26.67
C MET A 110 6.54 33.85 25.93
N ASN A 111 5.34 34.35 25.61
CA ASN A 111 5.19 35.67 25.01
C ASN A 111 5.73 36.79 25.91
N SER A 112 5.47 36.71 27.22
CA SER A 112 5.99 37.67 28.20
C SER A 112 7.52 37.62 28.27
N LEU A 113 8.11 36.42 28.35
CA LEU A 113 9.55 36.24 28.44
C LEU A 113 10.27 36.74 27.18
N VAL A 114 9.77 36.37 26.00
CA VAL A 114 10.32 36.83 24.71
C VAL A 114 10.22 38.35 24.58
N LYS A 115 9.15 38.97 25.10
CA LYS A 115 9.02 40.43 25.13
C LYS A 115 10.06 41.06 26.06
N GLN A 116 10.22 40.51 27.27
CA GLN A 116 11.19 41.01 28.24
C GLN A 116 12.64 40.87 27.76
N ASP A 117 12.94 39.80 27.02
CA ASP A 117 14.25 39.60 26.41
C ASP A 117 14.59 40.74 25.44
N LYS A 118 13.65 41.04 24.52
CA LYS A 118 13.78 42.16 23.58
C LYS A 118 13.93 43.52 24.26
N GLU A 119 13.31 43.69 25.42
CA GLU A 119 13.39 44.91 26.23
C GLU A 119 14.61 44.92 27.17
N ASN A 120 15.43 43.86 27.19
CA ASN A 120 16.53 43.64 28.13
C ASN A 120 16.12 43.77 29.62
N THR A 121 14.90 43.30 29.94
CA THR A 121 14.29 43.37 31.28
C THR A 121 14.20 42.01 31.98
N LEU A 122 14.70 40.93 31.35
CA LEU A 122 14.78 39.60 31.98
C LEU A 122 15.51 39.66 33.32
N GLY A 123 14.95 38.99 34.33
CA GLY A 123 15.53 38.89 35.67
C GLY A 123 15.56 40.21 36.48
N LYS A 124 15.02 41.33 35.98
CA LYS A 124 15.08 42.65 36.65
C LYS A 124 13.84 43.02 37.47
N MET A 125 12.81 42.17 37.54
CA MET A 125 11.61 42.43 38.36
C MET A 125 11.55 41.48 39.56
N GLU A 126 12.17 41.87 40.68
CA GLU A 126 11.66 41.44 41.98
C GLU A 126 10.29 42.10 42.17
N GLY A 127 9.21 41.33 42.03
CA GLY A 127 7.93 41.69 42.68
C GLY A 127 6.72 42.04 41.81
N THR A 128 6.74 41.93 40.48
CA THR A 128 5.51 42.12 39.67
C THR A 128 5.29 41.00 38.66
N GLN A 129 4.70 39.92 39.17
CA GLN A 129 3.59 39.17 38.55
C GLN A 129 3.60 39.10 37.01
N THR A 130 4.47 38.27 36.46
CA THR A 130 4.44 37.91 35.04
C THR A 130 3.65 36.62 34.88
N ASP A 131 2.32 36.69 34.64
CA ASP A 131 1.44 35.57 34.23
C ASP A 131 2.04 34.18 34.48
N LEU A 132 2.14 33.83 35.76
CA LEU A 132 3.01 32.74 36.18
C LEU A 132 2.24 31.42 36.04
N VAL A 133 2.86 30.50 35.33
CA VAL A 133 2.43 29.10 35.26
C VAL A 133 2.48 28.50 36.67
N SER A 134 1.39 27.91 37.12
CA SER A 134 1.32 27.22 38.41
C SER A 134 1.83 25.78 38.33
N ASP A 135 2.16 25.19 39.48
CA ASP A 135 2.45 23.77 39.61
C ASP A 135 1.32 22.90 39.03
N THR A 136 0.07 23.36 39.10
CA THR A 136 -1.10 22.70 38.53
C THR A 136 -1.09 22.74 37.00
N ASP A 137 -0.76 23.89 36.40
CA ASP A 137 -0.70 24.04 34.95
C ASP A 137 0.40 23.16 34.34
N ILE A 138 1.56 23.09 35.01
CA ILE A 138 2.65 22.18 34.63
C ILE A 138 2.18 20.72 34.67
N ARG A 139 1.49 20.30 35.74
CA ARG A 139 0.98 18.93 35.87
C ARG A 139 -0.08 18.61 34.81
N ASN A 140 -0.96 19.57 34.50
CA ASN A 140 -1.99 19.41 33.48
C ASN A 140 -1.38 19.25 32.08
N LEU A 141 -0.41 20.12 31.73
CA LEU A 141 0.29 20.01 30.46
C LEU A 141 1.10 18.71 30.39
N PHE A 142 1.84 18.37 31.44
CA PHE A 142 2.56 17.10 31.55
C PHE A 142 1.64 15.89 31.36
N GLY A 143 0.48 15.86 32.03
CA GLY A 143 -0.49 14.78 31.89
C GLY A 143 -1.02 14.62 30.47
N ARG A 144 -1.31 15.73 29.79
CA ARG A 144 -1.71 15.73 28.37
C ARG A 144 -0.59 15.20 27.46
N ILE A 145 0.64 15.67 27.68
CA ILE A 145 1.81 15.23 26.91
C ILE A 145 2.06 13.74 27.13
N ALA A 146 2.03 13.27 28.38
CA ALA A 146 2.22 11.87 28.73
C ALA A 146 1.16 10.97 28.09
N ALA A 147 -0.10 11.40 28.08
CA ALA A 147 -1.17 10.68 27.41
C ALA A 147 -0.90 10.56 25.90
N ILE A 148 -0.49 11.65 25.24
CA ILE A 148 -0.17 11.65 23.80
C ILE A 148 1.08 10.81 23.49
N SER A 149 2.11 10.89 24.33
CA SER A 149 3.35 10.13 24.12
C SER A 149 3.16 8.63 24.24
N GLU A 150 2.13 8.17 24.97
CA GLU A 150 1.76 6.76 25.06
C GLU A 150 0.70 6.33 24.03
N MET A 151 0.19 7.26 23.20
CA MET A 151 -0.74 6.89 22.14
C MET A 151 -0.04 6.02 21.10
N GLU A 152 -0.77 5.03 20.59
CA GLU A 152 -0.38 4.17 19.48
C GLU A 152 -1.49 4.19 18.43
N THR A 153 -1.10 4.33 17.16
CA THR A 153 -2.00 4.26 16.01
C THR A 153 -2.16 2.80 15.60
N ASN A 154 -3.30 2.22 15.95
CA ASN A 154 -3.59 0.81 15.73
C ASN A 154 -4.94 0.58 15.04
N VAL A 155 -5.01 -0.54 14.33
CA VAL A 155 -6.20 -1.04 13.64
C VAL A 155 -6.75 -2.18 14.46
N GLY A 156 -8.04 -2.10 14.80
CA GLY A 156 -8.77 -3.18 15.44
C GLY A 156 -9.19 -4.23 14.41
N LEU A 157 -8.85 -5.49 14.65
CA LEU A 157 -9.21 -6.61 13.80
C LEU A 157 -10.29 -7.48 14.44
N ASP A 158 -11.19 -8.03 13.64
CA ASP A 158 -12.20 -9.01 14.04
C ASP A 158 -11.62 -10.42 14.21
N GLU A 159 -12.46 -11.41 14.54
CA GLU A 159 -12.04 -12.81 14.70
C GLU A 159 -11.46 -13.45 13.42
N TYR A 160 -11.67 -12.81 12.26
CA TYR A 160 -11.19 -13.26 10.96
C TYR A 160 -9.98 -12.45 10.48
N GLY A 161 -9.43 -11.55 11.30
CA GLY A 161 -8.28 -10.72 10.94
C GLY A 161 -8.61 -9.55 10.00
N ARG A 162 -9.88 -9.20 9.83
CA ARG A 162 -10.33 -8.05 9.00
C ARG A 162 -10.55 -6.83 9.88
N VAL A 163 -10.55 -5.63 9.29
CA VAL A 163 -10.88 -4.40 10.03
C VAL A 163 -12.26 -4.54 10.68
N ALA A 164 -12.29 -4.45 12.00
CA ALA A 164 -13.49 -4.53 12.81
C ALA A 164 -14.45 -3.36 12.47
N THR A 165 -15.73 -3.68 12.31
CA THR A 165 -16.76 -2.67 11.97
C THR A 165 -17.34 -1.96 13.20
N SER A 166 -17.05 -2.47 14.39
CA SER A 166 -17.43 -1.86 15.67
C SER A 166 -16.39 -2.16 16.75
N ALA A 167 -16.34 -1.32 17.80
CA ALA A 167 -15.41 -1.50 18.91
C ALA A 167 -15.57 -2.85 19.63
N GLU A 168 -16.80 -3.35 19.76
CA GLU A 168 -17.13 -4.63 20.42
C GLU A 168 -16.64 -5.85 19.63
N SER A 169 -16.47 -5.70 18.31
CA SER A 169 -16.00 -6.77 17.43
C SER A 169 -14.48 -6.92 17.40
N ILE A 170 -13.72 -6.00 18.03
CA ILE A 170 -12.26 -6.03 18.05
C ILE A 170 -11.77 -7.20 18.92
N LYS A 171 -11.02 -8.13 18.31
CA LYS A 171 -10.35 -9.25 18.97
C LYS A 171 -8.84 -9.05 19.09
N GLU A 172 -8.26 -8.31 18.15
CA GLU A 172 -6.83 -8.00 18.13
C GLU A 172 -6.62 -6.53 17.75
N ARG A 173 -5.56 -5.91 18.26
CA ARG A 173 -5.08 -4.61 17.79
C ARG A 173 -3.68 -4.77 17.24
N VAL A 174 -3.49 -4.34 16.00
CA VAL A 174 -2.19 -4.33 15.32
C VAL A 174 -1.83 -2.89 14.96
N SER A 175 -0.54 -2.57 14.85
CA SER A 175 -0.16 -1.24 14.36
C SER A 175 -0.66 -1.02 12.94
N LEU A 176 -1.08 0.22 12.60
CA LEU A 176 -1.55 0.54 11.26
C LEU A 176 -0.49 0.24 10.20
N GLN A 177 0.78 0.49 10.50
CA GLN A 177 1.89 0.18 9.60
C GLN A 177 2.01 -1.31 9.31
N SER A 178 1.93 -2.16 10.34
CA SER A 178 1.97 -3.62 10.15
C SER A 178 0.76 -4.13 9.38
N TYR A 179 -0.42 -3.56 9.64
CA TYR A 179 -1.63 -3.89 8.88
C TYR A 179 -1.48 -3.52 7.40
N LEU A 180 -1.09 -2.28 7.10
CA LEU A 180 -0.88 -1.82 5.72
C LEU A 180 0.22 -2.59 5.00
N ALA A 181 1.30 -2.97 5.69
CA ALA A 181 2.35 -3.80 5.12
C ALA A 181 1.84 -5.21 4.78
N THR A 182 0.97 -5.78 5.62
CA THR A 182 0.33 -7.07 5.36
C THR A 182 -0.65 -6.99 4.18
N GLU A 183 -1.50 -5.98 4.14
CA GLU A 183 -2.42 -5.75 3.01
C GLU A 183 -1.65 -5.52 1.69
N ALA A 184 -0.54 -4.77 1.74
CA ALA A 184 0.32 -4.57 0.59
C ALA A 184 1.01 -5.86 0.12
N ALA A 185 1.43 -6.73 1.05
CA ALA A 185 2.01 -8.03 0.74
C ALA A 185 0.97 -9.02 0.19
N ASN A 186 -0.29 -8.91 0.63
CA ASN A 186 -1.40 -9.77 0.20
C ASN A 186 -2.08 -9.30 -1.11
N SER A 187 -1.52 -8.31 -1.83
CA SER A 187 -2.02 -7.94 -3.15
C SER A 187 -1.75 -9.07 -4.16
N ALA A 188 -2.77 -9.91 -4.37
CA ALA A 188 -2.71 -11.23 -5.01
C ALA A 188 -2.53 -11.25 -6.54
N ILE A 189 -2.09 -10.15 -7.16
CA ILE A 189 -1.89 -10.06 -8.62
C ILE A 189 -0.50 -9.52 -8.89
N GLY A 190 0.29 -10.26 -9.68
CA GLY A 190 1.63 -9.83 -10.07
C GLY A 190 2.06 -10.43 -11.39
N LEU A 191 3.27 -10.07 -11.84
CA LEU A 191 3.91 -10.65 -13.02
C LEU A 191 4.84 -11.79 -12.61
N ASP A 192 4.81 -12.87 -13.39
CA ASP A 192 5.77 -13.96 -13.33
C ASP A 192 7.12 -13.57 -13.97
N LYS A 193 8.11 -14.47 -13.90
CA LYS A 193 9.44 -14.26 -14.48
C LYS A 193 9.45 -14.00 -15.99
N ASN A 194 8.36 -14.29 -16.69
CA ASN A 194 8.21 -14.08 -18.12
C ASN A 194 7.40 -12.80 -18.42
N GLY A 195 7.04 -12.03 -17.39
CA GLY A 195 6.21 -10.83 -17.53
C GLY A 195 4.72 -11.10 -17.72
N LYS A 196 4.24 -12.32 -17.42
CA LYS A 196 2.82 -12.69 -17.54
C LYS A 196 2.09 -12.53 -16.21
N LEU A 197 0.83 -12.10 -16.25
CA LEU A 197 -0.03 -12.10 -15.06
C LEU A 197 -0.14 -13.48 -14.42
N THR A 198 0.07 -13.52 -13.10
CA THR A 198 -0.13 -14.71 -12.29
C THR A 198 -0.80 -14.36 -10.96
N LEU A 199 -1.62 -15.30 -10.48
CA LEU A 199 -2.24 -15.30 -9.16
C LEU A 199 -1.48 -16.23 -8.19
N ASN A 200 -0.49 -16.96 -8.69
CA ASN A 200 0.32 -17.84 -7.86
C ASN A 200 1.40 -17.02 -7.15
N GLU A 201 1.21 -16.77 -5.86
CA GLU A 201 2.12 -15.98 -5.02
C GLU A 201 3.59 -16.43 -5.11
N THR A 202 3.86 -17.71 -5.34
CA THR A 202 5.24 -18.22 -5.46
C THR A 202 5.92 -17.84 -6.77
N ASP A 203 5.14 -17.50 -7.79
CA ASP A 203 5.64 -17.19 -9.13
C ASP A 203 5.71 -15.67 -9.37
N ILE A 204 5.09 -14.86 -8.49
CA ILE A 204 5.12 -13.39 -8.57
C ILE A 204 6.54 -12.88 -8.30
N VAL A 205 7.17 -12.27 -9.31
CA VAL A 205 8.42 -11.51 -9.19
C VAL A 205 8.19 -10.00 -9.19
N THR A 206 7.04 -9.54 -9.66
CA THR A 206 6.65 -8.11 -9.62
C THR A 206 5.20 -7.99 -9.19
N PRO A 207 4.92 -7.66 -7.92
CA PRO A 207 3.56 -7.39 -7.46
C PRO A 207 2.97 -6.18 -8.19
N LEU A 208 1.70 -6.26 -8.58
CA LEU A 208 0.98 -5.16 -9.21
C LEU A 208 -0.02 -4.56 -8.22
N ARG A 209 -0.20 -3.23 -8.26
CA ARG A 209 -1.38 -2.62 -7.62
C ARG A 209 -2.63 -3.06 -8.39
N ILE A 210 -3.77 -3.14 -7.71
CA ILE A 210 -5.04 -3.59 -8.32
C ILE A 210 -5.34 -2.86 -9.65
N ASN A 211 -5.14 -1.54 -9.70
CA ASN A 211 -5.36 -0.76 -10.93
C ASN A 211 -4.38 -1.14 -12.05
N ASP A 212 -3.12 -1.42 -11.73
CA ASP A 212 -2.11 -1.85 -12.70
C ASP A 212 -2.39 -3.29 -13.18
N GLY A 213 -2.89 -4.15 -12.28
CA GLY A 213 -3.38 -5.49 -12.60
C GLY A 213 -4.57 -5.45 -13.57
N VAL A 214 -5.55 -4.59 -13.34
CA VAL A 214 -6.72 -4.40 -14.24
C VAL A 214 -6.27 -3.94 -15.63
N VAL A 215 -5.33 -2.99 -15.73
CA VAL A 215 -4.77 -2.54 -17.02
C VAL A 215 -4.05 -3.68 -17.74
N THR A 216 -3.31 -4.51 -17.00
CA THR A 216 -2.59 -5.65 -17.58
C THR A 216 -3.56 -6.73 -18.08
N ILE A 217 -4.62 -7.05 -17.32
CA ILE A 217 -5.66 -8.00 -17.74
C ILE A 217 -6.36 -7.49 -19.00
N ALA A 218 -6.68 -6.19 -19.05
CA ALA A 218 -7.32 -5.58 -20.21
C ALA A 218 -6.44 -5.71 -21.46
N LYS A 219 -5.12 -5.56 -21.33
CA LYS A 219 -4.17 -5.75 -22.43
C LYS A 219 -4.13 -7.20 -22.90
N ASP A 220 -3.97 -8.17 -21.99
CA ASP A 220 -3.94 -9.60 -22.33
C ASP A 220 -5.23 -10.03 -23.04
N VAL A 221 -6.39 -9.50 -22.61
CA VAL A 221 -7.69 -9.75 -23.25
C VAL A 221 -7.74 -9.18 -24.67
N GLU A 222 -7.21 -7.97 -24.90
CA GLU A 222 -7.20 -7.37 -26.24
C GLU A 222 -6.26 -8.14 -27.20
N GLU A 223 -5.10 -8.60 -26.72
CA GLU A 223 -4.17 -9.43 -27.50
C GLU A 223 -4.81 -10.78 -27.88
N GLN A 224 -5.52 -11.43 -26.95
CA GLN A 224 -6.26 -12.67 -27.25
C GLN A 224 -7.37 -12.46 -28.28
N LYS A 225 -8.07 -11.32 -28.21
CA LYS A 225 -9.12 -10.95 -29.16
C LYS A 225 -8.56 -10.73 -30.57
N GLU A 226 -7.40 -10.09 -30.69
CA GLU A 226 -6.71 -9.93 -31.98
C GLU A 226 -6.28 -11.30 -32.56
N GLY A 227 -5.67 -12.16 -31.73
CA GLY A 227 -5.30 -13.52 -32.12
C GLY A 227 -6.50 -14.35 -32.62
N LEU A 228 -7.65 -14.25 -31.95
CA LEU A 228 -8.88 -14.94 -32.35
C LEU A 228 -9.42 -14.41 -33.68
N ALA A 229 -9.33 -13.10 -33.93
CA ALA A 229 -9.75 -12.52 -35.20
C ALA A 229 -8.91 -13.04 -36.38
N ILE A 230 -7.60 -13.18 -36.20
CA ILE A 230 -6.68 -13.75 -37.20
C ILE A 230 -7.04 -15.22 -37.48
N GLN A 231 -7.26 -16.03 -36.44
CA GLN A 231 -7.65 -17.43 -36.61
C GLN A 231 -8.98 -17.58 -37.35
N LYS A 232 -9.98 -16.77 -37.02
CA LYS A 232 -11.29 -16.77 -37.69
C LYS A 232 -11.16 -16.45 -39.18
N LYS A 233 -10.33 -15.47 -39.55
CA LYS A 233 -10.06 -15.13 -40.94
C LYS A 233 -9.41 -16.30 -41.69
N GLY A 234 -8.40 -16.94 -41.10
CA GLY A 234 -7.74 -18.11 -41.68
C GLY A 234 -8.69 -19.29 -41.90
N LEU A 235 -9.60 -19.53 -40.95
CA LEU A 235 -10.62 -20.57 -41.07
C LEU A 235 -11.60 -20.30 -42.22
N SER A 236 -12.05 -19.05 -42.39
CA SER A 236 -12.90 -18.67 -43.51
C SER A 236 -12.21 -18.88 -44.86
N GLU A 237 -10.93 -18.53 -44.98
CA GLU A 237 -10.15 -18.72 -46.21
C GLU A 237 -9.94 -20.21 -46.54
N LEU A 238 -9.68 -21.05 -45.54
CA LEU A 238 -9.61 -22.50 -45.71
C LEU A 238 -10.94 -23.09 -46.18
N SER A 239 -12.06 -22.64 -45.61
CA SER A 239 -13.41 -23.08 -46.04
C SER A 239 -13.63 -22.79 -47.52
N SER A 240 -13.31 -21.57 -47.99
CA SER A 240 -13.47 -21.21 -49.40
C SER A 240 -12.59 -22.05 -50.34
N ARG A 241 -11.37 -22.43 -49.90
CA ARG A 241 -10.51 -23.32 -50.68
C ARG A 241 -11.10 -24.72 -50.81
N THR A 242 -11.75 -25.23 -49.76
CA THR A 242 -12.44 -26.53 -49.81
C THR A 242 -13.57 -26.51 -50.84
N ASP A 243 -14.42 -25.48 -50.84
CA ASP A 243 -15.51 -25.37 -51.82
C ASP A 243 -15.00 -25.37 -53.28
N ILE A 244 -13.87 -24.68 -53.52
CA ILE A 244 -13.23 -24.65 -54.84
C ILE A 244 -12.69 -26.05 -55.22
N ILE A 245 -12.08 -26.76 -54.28
CA ILE A 245 -11.55 -28.10 -54.51
C ILE A 245 -12.68 -29.10 -54.77
N ASP A 246 -13.78 -29.02 -54.03
CA ASP A 246 -14.94 -29.87 -54.21
C ASP A 246 -15.58 -29.64 -55.59
N ALA A 247 -15.73 -28.37 -56.00
CA ALA A 247 -16.21 -28.02 -57.33
C ALA A 247 -15.28 -28.53 -58.45
N ALA A 248 -13.96 -28.37 -58.29
CA ALA A 248 -12.98 -28.85 -59.26
C ALA A 248 -12.95 -30.38 -59.34
N THR A 249 -13.10 -31.06 -58.21
CA THR A 249 -13.16 -32.53 -58.12
C THR A 249 -14.42 -33.04 -58.82
N ALA A 250 -15.58 -32.47 -58.53
CA ALA A 250 -16.84 -32.81 -59.19
C ALA A 250 -16.77 -32.60 -60.71
N ALA A 251 -16.20 -31.47 -61.17
CA ALA A 251 -16.01 -31.19 -62.59
C ALA A 251 -15.08 -32.22 -63.26
N ASN A 252 -14.00 -32.62 -62.60
CA ASN A 252 -13.09 -33.65 -63.11
C ASN A 252 -13.74 -35.03 -63.16
N THR A 253 -14.49 -35.43 -62.12
CA THR A 253 -15.24 -36.69 -62.11
C THR A 253 -16.23 -36.76 -63.27
N ASN A 254 -17.06 -35.72 -63.46
CA ASN A 254 -18.00 -35.65 -64.58
C ASN A 254 -17.28 -35.74 -65.95
N LYS A 255 -16.13 -35.08 -66.09
CA LYS A 255 -15.31 -35.13 -67.31
C LYS A 255 -14.69 -36.51 -67.55
N ILE A 256 -14.31 -37.22 -66.49
CA ILE A 256 -13.79 -38.59 -66.60
C ILE A 256 -14.95 -39.51 -67.02
N ASP A 257 -16.05 -39.52 -66.29
CA ASP A 257 -17.19 -40.40 -66.53
C ASP A 257 -17.75 -40.26 -67.96
N SER A 258 -17.90 -39.02 -68.44
CA SER A 258 -18.36 -38.74 -69.82
C SER A 258 -17.42 -39.22 -70.92
N ARG A 259 -16.15 -39.51 -70.59
CA ARG A 259 -15.12 -39.96 -71.55
C ARG A 259 -14.70 -41.41 -71.35
N THR A 260 -14.96 -41.99 -70.17
CA THR A 260 -14.48 -43.33 -69.82
C THR A 260 -15.58 -44.38 -69.74
N THR A 261 -16.82 -44.04 -70.12
CA THR A 261 -17.95 -44.98 -70.14
C THR A 261 -18.70 -44.96 -71.47
N VAL A 262 -19.31 -46.09 -71.83
CA VAL A 262 -20.21 -46.24 -72.99
C VAL A 262 -21.46 -47.03 -72.58
N GLY A 263 -22.60 -46.72 -73.19
CA GLY A 263 -23.85 -47.45 -72.98
C GLY A 263 -23.89 -48.75 -73.77
N VAL A 264 -24.63 -49.74 -73.28
CA VAL A 264 -24.87 -51.02 -73.97
C VAL A 264 -26.36 -51.30 -74.05
N ASN A 265 -26.87 -51.43 -75.27
CA ASN A 265 -28.27 -51.80 -75.53
C ASN A 265 -28.53 -53.28 -75.22
N ALA A 266 -29.81 -53.66 -75.14
CA ALA A 266 -30.21 -55.05 -74.90
C ALA A 266 -29.73 -56.03 -75.99
N ASP A 267 -29.54 -55.54 -77.22
CA ASP A 267 -29.00 -56.28 -78.36
C ASP A 267 -27.46 -56.33 -78.41
N GLY A 268 -26.79 -55.76 -77.41
CA GLY A 268 -25.32 -55.73 -77.32
C GLY A 268 -24.64 -54.68 -78.19
N THR A 269 -25.40 -53.75 -78.81
CA THR A 269 -24.83 -52.59 -79.51
C THR A 269 -24.38 -51.51 -78.52
N LEU A 270 -23.30 -50.79 -78.87
CA LEU A 270 -22.77 -49.69 -78.05
C LEU A 270 -23.50 -48.38 -78.40
N THR A 271 -23.80 -47.59 -77.37
CA THR A 271 -24.48 -46.28 -77.47
C THR A 271 -23.84 -45.26 -76.53
N SER A 272 -24.34 -44.02 -76.54
CA SER A 272 -23.97 -43.02 -75.53
C SER A 272 -24.24 -43.55 -74.13
N ALA A 273 -23.34 -43.28 -73.18
CA ALA A 273 -23.56 -43.65 -71.78
C ALA A 273 -24.68 -42.83 -71.12
N ASP A 274 -24.96 -41.63 -71.63
CA ASP A 274 -25.99 -40.76 -71.11
C ASP A 274 -27.39 -41.38 -71.31
N GLY A 275 -28.11 -41.60 -70.20
CA GLY A 275 -29.43 -42.25 -70.19
C GLY A 275 -29.44 -43.76 -70.50
N ALA A 276 -28.28 -44.42 -70.62
CA ALA A 276 -28.22 -45.86 -70.88
C ALA A 276 -28.54 -46.69 -69.63
N THR A 277 -29.33 -47.75 -69.78
CA THR A 277 -29.70 -48.66 -68.67
C THR A 277 -28.51 -49.48 -68.16
N LYS A 278 -27.51 -49.70 -69.01
CA LYS A 278 -26.25 -50.38 -68.66
C LYS A 278 -25.09 -49.63 -69.29
N THR A 279 -24.06 -49.38 -68.49
CA THR A 279 -22.80 -48.78 -68.94
C THR A 279 -21.63 -49.73 -68.68
N ILE A 280 -20.62 -49.68 -69.53
CA ILE A 280 -19.33 -50.36 -69.35
C ILE A 280 -18.20 -49.36 -69.56
N ALA A 281 -17.01 -49.68 -69.06
CA ALA A 281 -15.84 -48.85 -69.32
C ALA A 281 -15.43 -48.96 -70.80
N VAL A 282 -14.89 -47.88 -71.38
CA VAL A 282 -14.57 -47.85 -72.82
C VAL A 282 -13.53 -48.90 -73.21
N ASN A 283 -12.58 -49.22 -72.32
CA ASN A 283 -11.60 -50.27 -72.54
C ASN A 283 -12.27 -51.65 -72.69
N ASP A 284 -13.29 -51.95 -71.89
CA ASP A 284 -14.05 -53.19 -72.01
C ASP A 284 -14.89 -53.20 -73.29
N GLY A 285 -15.48 -52.06 -73.64
CA GLY A 285 -16.17 -51.87 -74.92
C GLY A 285 -15.25 -52.07 -76.12
N LEU A 286 -14.01 -51.59 -76.06
CA LEU A 286 -13.00 -51.74 -77.11
C LEU A 286 -12.59 -53.21 -77.28
N VAL A 287 -12.41 -53.94 -76.18
CA VAL A 287 -12.12 -55.39 -76.22
C VAL A 287 -13.27 -56.16 -76.87
N ALA A 288 -14.52 -55.85 -76.49
CA ALA A 288 -15.71 -56.48 -77.07
C ALA A 288 -15.88 -56.18 -78.57
N LEU A 289 -15.54 -54.96 -79.01
CA LEU A 289 -15.57 -54.58 -80.42
C LEU A 289 -14.46 -55.30 -81.21
N SER A 290 -13.25 -55.37 -80.66
CA SER A 290 -12.11 -56.02 -81.30
C SER A 290 -12.32 -57.52 -81.52
N GLY A 291 -13.07 -58.20 -80.65
CA GLY A 291 -13.42 -59.62 -80.84
C GLY A 291 -14.45 -59.88 -81.95
N ARG A 292 -15.09 -58.82 -82.49
CA ARG A 292 -16.12 -58.90 -83.54
C ARG A 292 -15.60 -58.48 -84.93
N THR A 293 -14.46 -57.81 -84.99
CA THR A 293 -13.73 -57.39 -86.21
C THR A 293 -12.69 -58.42 -86.60
#